data_AF-A0A955D4W8-F1
#
_entry.id   AF-A0A955D4W8-F1
#
_cell.length_a   1.000
_cell.length_b   1.000
_cell.length_c   1.000
_cell.angle_alpha   90.00
_cell.angle_beta   90.00
_cell.angle_gamma   90.00
#
_symmetry.space_group_name_H-M   'P 1'
#
loop_
_entity.id
_entity.type
_entity.pdbx_description
1 polymer ?
#
loop_
_entity_poly.entity_id
_entity_poly.type
_entity_poly.pdbx_seq_one_letter_code
_entity_poly.pdbx_strand_id
1 'polypeptide(L)'
;KEKGARGKPLLWTIGGGIMNDTVAHGPFTVRMGRIAHEEGWEIVMTGETIGPIVSERFRDDFADFARRCTYLSVRDPESYEYIQGIDGLSCTPHRALDDVFYTEGVPPGFGDPERFRREAGCPPPSEPFVLMTVHRQGGNSIPLDFDAIFKAADAVRETGRSVVFVNFSGHEEAEDDVIGDWAQGRDRATYIRERIRVRSIRELATSADLVVSTRFHGQVFALHAGVPVICPYSGTYYRSKSFRLQQEWGLEPLALDVAQGWGSLSDLCIDALSNLADLRSTVARHRPPEVGGLNPFVASRLGRPHAMSASATRESVPHR
;
A
#
# COMPACT_ATOMS: atom_id res chain seq x y z
N LYS A 1 26.20 25.71 29.73
CA LYS A 1 25.11 24.92 29.09
C LYS A 1 24.55 25.75 27.95
N GLU A 2 25.17 25.65 26.78
CA GLU A 2 24.63 26.25 25.56
C GLU A 2 23.24 25.68 25.32
N LYS A 3 22.24 26.55 25.21
CA LYS A 3 20.94 26.18 24.66
C LYS A 3 21.20 25.86 23.19
N GLY A 4 21.45 24.59 22.88
CA GLY A 4 21.57 24.12 21.50
C GLY A 4 20.39 24.65 20.70
N ALA A 5 20.69 25.27 19.54
CA ALA A 5 19.68 25.87 18.67
C ALA A 5 18.55 24.85 18.44
N ARG A 6 17.36 25.12 18.96
CA ARG A 6 16.19 24.30 18.63
C ARG A 6 15.96 24.48 17.14
N GLY A 7 16.00 23.38 16.39
CA GLY A 7 15.67 23.39 14.96
C GLY A 7 14.29 23.98 14.72
N LYS A 8 14.05 24.47 13.50
CA LYS A 8 12.72 24.96 13.11
C LYS A 8 11.67 23.85 13.29
N PRO A 9 10.44 24.18 13.74
CA PRO A 9 9.34 23.23 13.75
C PRO A 9 9.03 22.72 12.33
N LEU A 10 8.40 21.55 12.24
CA LEU A 10 8.14 20.83 10.99
C LEU A 10 6.66 20.44 10.91
N LEU A 11 6.01 20.76 9.79
CA LEU A 11 4.80 20.09 9.33
C LEU A 11 5.21 18.94 8.40
N TRP A 12 4.89 17.71 8.80
CA TRP A 12 5.11 16.52 7.99
C TRP A 12 3.78 15.92 7.57
N THR A 13 3.51 15.93 6.27
CA THR A 13 2.40 15.18 5.66
C THR A 13 2.92 13.80 5.25
N ILE A 14 2.51 12.79 6.00
CA ILE A 14 2.90 11.39 5.83
C ILE A 14 2.09 10.81 4.67
N GLY A 15 2.72 9.94 3.89
CA GLY A 15 2.19 9.39 2.64
C GLY A 15 0.85 8.71 2.76
N GLY A 16 0.19 8.58 1.62
CA GLY A 16 -1.21 8.21 1.57
C GLY A 16 -1.84 8.57 0.24
N GLY A 17 -3.16 8.67 0.22
CA GLY A 17 -3.90 9.19 -0.92
C GLY A 17 -4.79 10.33 -0.47
N ILE A 18 -4.26 11.22 0.37
CA ILE A 18 -5.04 12.30 0.99
C ILE A 18 -4.98 13.60 0.19
N MET A 19 -4.01 13.75 -0.72
CA MET A 19 -3.82 14.94 -1.57
C MET A 19 -4.79 14.98 -2.74
N ASN A 20 -6.09 15.02 -2.45
CA ASN A 20 -7.18 15.11 -3.42
C ASN A 20 -8.33 15.95 -2.83
N ASP A 21 -9.25 16.40 -3.68
CA ASP A 21 -10.42 17.19 -3.27
C ASP A 21 -11.74 16.42 -3.30
N THR A 22 -11.68 15.11 -3.51
CA THR A 22 -12.84 14.21 -3.38
C THR A 22 -13.10 13.80 -1.93
N VAL A 23 -12.13 14.03 -1.03
CA VAL A 23 -12.29 13.89 0.42
C VAL A 23 -11.77 15.14 1.14
N ALA A 24 -12.29 15.42 2.33
CA ALA A 24 -11.98 16.66 3.07
C ALA A 24 -10.50 16.77 3.52
N HIS A 25 -9.75 15.67 3.53
CA HIS A 25 -8.38 15.63 4.03
C HIS A 25 -7.40 16.47 3.21
N GLY A 26 -7.53 16.52 1.88
CA GLY A 26 -6.64 17.29 1.02
C GLY A 26 -6.73 18.80 1.30
N PRO A 27 -7.92 19.42 1.19
CA PRO A 27 -8.12 20.84 1.49
C PRO A 27 -7.68 21.22 2.91
N PHE A 28 -7.92 20.34 3.89
CA PHE A 28 -7.45 20.55 5.25
C PHE A 28 -5.91 20.57 5.32
N THR A 29 -5.25 19.62 4.68
CA THR A 29 -3.78 19.49 4.71
C THR A 29 -3.10 20.69 4.05
N VAL A 30 -3.61 21.12 2.89
CA VAL A 30 -3.11 22.30 2.18
C VAL A 30 -3.27 23.57 3.04
N ARG A 31 -4.42 23.74 3.71
CA ARG A 31 -4.64 24.85 4.65
C ARG A 31 -3.67 24.83 5.83
N MET A 32 -3.40 23.65 6.40
CA MET A 32 -2.41 23.50 7.47
C MET A 32 -1.00 23.86 7.01
N GLY A 33 -0.64 23.52 5.76
CA GLY A 33 0.63 23.93 5.18
C GLY A 33 0.78 25.43 5.06
N ARG A 34 -0.27 26.16 4.66
CA ARG A 34 -0.22 27.63 4.63
C ARG A 34 0.04 28.22 6.02
N ILE A 35 -0.68 27.75 7.04
CA ILE A 35 -0.48 28.19 8.43
C ILE A 35 0.95 27.87 8.90
N ALA A 36 1.42 26.65 8.66
CA ALA A 36 2.77 26.23 9.03
C ALA A 36 3.84 27.13 8.38
N HIS A 37 3.68 27.47 7.11
CA HIS A 37 4.58 28.38 6.42
C HIS A 37 4.55 29.80 7.01
N GLU A 38 3.37 30.34 7.30
CA GLU A 38 3.19 31.67 7.93
C GLU A 38 3.89 31.73 9.31
N GLU A 39 3.90 30.62 10.05
CA GLU A 39 4.60 30.45 11.32
C GLU A 39 6.10 30.12 11.16
N GLY A 40 6.61 30.06 9.93
CA GLY A 40 8.02 29.79 9.63
C GLY A 40 8.46 28.34 9.80
N TRP A 41 7.52 27.39 9.80
CA TRP A 41 7.79 25.95 9.91
C TRP A 41 8.30 25.41 8.56
N GLU A 42 9.12 24.37 8.63
CA GLU A 42 9.43 23.57 7.45
C GLU A 42 8.21 22.73 7.07
N ILE A 43 8.02 22.50 5.77
CA ILE A 43 6.94 21.64 5.26
C ILE A 43 7.58 20.51 4.48
N VAL A 44 7.19 19.29 4.79
CA VAL A 44 7.68 18.07 4.17
C VAL A 44 6.50 17.20 3.79
N MET A 45 6.50 16.76 2.54
CA MET A 45 5.54 15.80 2.02
C MET A 45 6.26 14.54 1.57
N THR A 46 5.82 13.37 2.04
CA THR A 46 6.43 12.09 1.70
C THR A 46 5.40 11.14 1.12
N GLY A 47 5.74 10.41 0.06
CA GLY A 47 5.01 9.21 -0.39
C GLY A 47 3.51 9.40 -0.69
N GLU A 48 3.08 10.61 -1.06
CA GLU A 48 1.68 10.88 -1.39
C GLU A 48 1.30 10.39 -2.79
N THR A 49 0.04 10.00 -2.95
CA THR A 49 -0.65 9.97 -4.25
C THR A 49 -1.48 11.24 -4.35
N ILE A 50 -1.31 11.95 -5.45
CA ILE A 50 -2.02 13.18 -5.77
C ILE A 50 -3.23 12.86 -6.65
N GLY A 51 -4.36 13.40 -6.23
CA GLY A 51 -5.60 13.36 -6.96
C GLY A 51 -6.50 12.16 -6.64
N PRO A 52 -7.66 12.11 -7.32
CA PRO A 52 -8.09 13.03 -8.38
C PRO A 52 -8.29 14.48 -7.89
N ILE A 53 -7.95 15.46 -8.73
CA ILE A 53 -8.18 16.89 -8.46
C ILE A 53 -9.26 17.39 -9.42
N VAL A 54 -10.44 17.69 -8.88
CA VAL A 54 -11.63 18.08 -9.64
C VAL A 54 -11.76 19.60 -9.74
N SER A 55 -11.40 20.31 -8.67
CA SER A 55 -11.54 21.75 -8.51
C SER A 55 -10.28 22.48 -8.93
N GLU A 56 -10.45 23.50 -9.78
CA GLU A 56 -9.39 24.45 -10.13
C GLU A 56 -8.85 25.16 -8.88
N ARG A 57 -9.73 25.50 -7.94
CA ARG A 57 -9.31 26.11 -6.67
C ARG A 57 -8.38 25.19 -5.87
N PHE A 58 -8.70 23.89 -5.77
CA PHE A 58 -7.83 22.97 -5.04
C PHE A 58 -6.50 22.74 -5.77
N ARG A 59 -6.52 22.74 -7.11
CA ARG A 59 -5.31 22.70 -7.93
C ARG A 59 -4.38 23.88 -7.60
N ASP A 60 -4.93 25.08 -7.54
CA ASP A 60 -4.16 26.29 -7.21
C ASP A 60 -3.63 26.25 -5.76
N ASP A 61 -4.51 25.89 -4.82
CA ASP A 61 -4.17 25.77 -3.40
C ASP A 61 -3.06 24.71 -3.19
N PHE A 62 -3.15 23.55 -3.86
CA PHE A 62 -2.14 22.50 -3.82
C PHE A 62 -0.82 22.95 -4.45
N ALA A 63 -0.85 23.66 -5.58
CA ALA A 63 0.35 24.17 -6.22
C ALA A 63 1.09 25.17 -5.31
N ASP A 64 0.36 26.07 -4.63
CA ASP A 64 0.93 26.95 -3.61
C ASP A 64 1.55 26.17 -2.44
N PHE A 65 0.85 25.15 -1.93
CA PHE A 65 1.39 24.25 -0.91
C PHE A 65 2.69 23.56 -1.36
N ALA A 66 2.70 22.97 -2.56
CA ALA A 66 3.85 22.27 -3.11
C ALA A 66 5.08 23.18 -3.26
N ARG A 67 4.90 24.44 -3.67
CA ARG A 67 6.00 25.43 -3.74
C ARG A 67 6.64 25.71 -2.39
N ARG A 68 5.87 25.58 -1.29
CA ARG A 68 6.34 25.82 0.08
C ARG A 68 6.99 24.58 0.72
N CYS A 69 6.87 23.41 0.11
CA CYS A 69 7.50 22.19 0.59
C CYS A 69 9.03 22.23 0.44
N THR A 70 9.72 22.09 1.56
CA THR A 70 11.20 21.96 1.61
C THR A 70 11.69 20.57 1.18
N TYR A 71 10.80 19.58 1.23
CA TYR A 71 10.98 18.27 0.64
C TYR A 71 9.65 17.75 0.14
N LEU A 72 9.68 17.13 -1.03
CA LEU A 72 8.51 16.60 -1.68
C LEU A 72 8.84 15.23 -2.28
N SER A 73 8.09 14.20 -1.88
CA SER A 73 8.04 12.95 -2.62
C SER A 73 6.63 12.42 -2.84
N VAL A 74 6.47 11.70 -3.95
CA VAL A 74 5.24 11.01 -4.35
C VAL A 74 5.56 9.60 -4.80
N ARG A 75 4.55 8.72 -4.74
CA ARG A 75 4.77 7.28 -4.95
C ARG A 75 4.41 6.73 -6.31
N ASP A 76 3.53 7.39 -7.04
CA ASP A 76 3.10 6.98 -8.38
C ASP A 76 3.59 7.94 -9.48
N PRO A 77 3.80 7.44 -10.72
CA PRO A 77 4.28 8.23 -11.85
C PRO A 77 3.39 9.42 -12.19
N GLU A 78 2.07 9.26 -12.15
CA GLU A 78 1.13 10.34 -12.47
C GLU A 78 1.23 11.50 -11.48
N SER A 79 1.35 11.21 -10.19
CA SER A 79 1.61 12.23 -9.18
C SER A 79 2.94 12.92 -9.43
N TYR A 80 3.97 12.16 -9.85
CA TYR A 80 5.29 12.70 -10.15
C TYR A 80 5.26 13.66 -11.34
N GLU A 81 4.65 13.24 -12.45
CA GLU A 81 4.43 14.08 -13.64
C GLU A 81 3.62 15.33 -13.30
N TYR A 82 2.55 15.18 -12.51
CA TYR A 82 1.72 16.31 -12.09
C TYR A 82 2.53 17.37 -11.33
N ILE A 83 3.39 16.96 -10.40
CA ILE A 83 4.23 17.91 -9.66
C ILE A 83 5.31 18.51 -10.54
N GLN A 84 5.91 17.75 -11.45
CA GLN A 84 6.90 18.29 -12.39
C GLN A 84 6.34 19.42 -13.25
N GLY A 85 5.02 19.42 -13.49
CA GLY A 85 4.32 20.51 -14.17
C GLY A 85 4.10 21.78 -13.33
N ILE A 86 4.48 21.79 -12.05
CA ILE A 86 4.31 22.95 -11.16
C ILE A 86 5.56 23.83 -11.22
N ASP A 87 5.43 25.05 -11.74
CA ASP A 87 6.52 26.02 -11.74
C ASP A 87 6.83 26.56 -10.34
N GLY A 88 8.11 26.84 -10.08
CA GLY A 88 8.55 27.57 -8.88
C GLY A 88 8.62 26.73 -7.60
N LEU A 89 8.77 25.40 -7.72
CA LEU A 89 9.02 24.53 -6.56
C LEU A 89 10.30 24.95 -5.83
N SER A 90 10.27 24.93 -4.49
CA SER A 90 11.45 25.22 -3.67
C SER A 90 12.38 24.02 -3.47
N CYS A 91 11.95 22.82 -3.87
CA CYS A 91 12.76 21.60 -3.88
C CYS A 91 12.55 20.78 -5.16
N THR A 92 13.50 19.91 -5.46
CA THR A 92 13.34 18.92 -6.53
C THR A 92 12.35 17.84 -6.07
N PRO A 93 11.27 17.55 -6.82
CA PRO A 93 10.37 16.47 -6.47
C PRO A 93 11.06 15.12 -6.62
N HIS A 94 10.75 14.19 -5.72
CA HIS A 94 11.27 12.83 -5.74
C HIS A 94 10.15 11.81 -5.99
N ARG A 95 10.44 10.79 -6.79
CA ARG A 95 9.65 9.56 -6.78
C ARG A 95 10.20 8.65 -5.68
N ALA A 96 9.35 8.27 -4.74
CA ALA A 96 9.71 7.48 -3.58
C ALA A 96 8.64 6.42 -3.32
N LEU A 97 8.99 5.27 -2.75
CA LEU A 97 7.98 4.30 -2.35
C LEU A 97 7.05 4.84 -1.26
N ASP A 98 5.91 4.17 -1.06
CA ASP A 98 5.03 4.42 0.08
C ASP A 98 5.82 4.40 1.40
N ASP A 99 5.44 5.24 2.37
CA ASP A 99 6.18 5.35 3.63
C ASP A 99 6.25 4.03 4.41
N VAL A 100 5.31 3.10 4.16
CA VAL A 100 5.33 1.73 4.66
C VAL A 100 6.61 0.99 4.29
N PHE A 101 7.19 1.23 3.12
CA PHE A 101 8.42 0.55 2.68
C PHE A 101 9.63 0.91 3.56
N TYR A 102 9.62 2.10 4.18
CA TYR A 102 10.69 2.53 5.10
C TYR A 102 10.52 2.04 6.54
N THR A 103 9.55 1.16 6.79
CA THR A 103 9.39 0.50 8.10
C THR A 103 10.33 -0.70 8.28
N GLU A 104 11.34 -0.87 7.41
CA GLU A 104 12.42 -1.82 7.61
C GLU A 104 13.24 -1.45 8.86
N GLY A 105 13.55 -2.47 9.69
CA GLY A 105 14.23 -2.28 10.98
C GLY A 105 13.35 -2.47 12.21
N VAL A 106 12.05 -2.79 12.05
CA VAL A 106 11.36 -3.59 13.07
C VAL A 106 11.73 -5.04 12.77
N PRO A 107 12.55 -5.71 13.61
CA PRO A 107 12.89 -7.11 13.39
C PRO A 107 11.61 -7.94 13.22
N PRO A 108 11.61 -8.97 12.35
CA PRO A 108 10.69 -10.09 12.56
C PRO A 108 10.80 -10.49 14.04
N GLY A 109 9.68 -10.52 14.78
CA GLY A 109 9.72 -10.86 16.21
C GLY A 109 9.62 -9.71 17.21
N PHE A 110 9.25 -8.48 16.82
CA PHE A 110 8.77 -7.49 17.82
C PHE A 110 7.34 -7.86 18.26
N GLY A 111 7.28 -8.87 19.13
CA GLY A 111 6.13 -9.74 19.40
C GLY A 111 6.38 -11.13 18.81
N ASP A 112 5.96 -12.20 19.48
CA ASP A 112 6.07 -13.58 18.98
C ASP A 112 5.06 -13.78 17.82
N PRO A 113 5.49 -13.88 16.55
CA PRO A 113 4.58 -13.99 15.40
C PRO A 113 3.78 -15.29 15.42
N GLU A 114 4.38 -16.36 15.95
CA GLU A 114 3.68 -17.61 16.16
C GLU A 114 2.62 -17.44 17.24
N ARG A 115 2.91 -16.69 18.31
CA ARG A 115 1.91 -16.33 19.32
C ARG A 115 0.79 -15.52 18.70
N PHE A 116 1.08 -14.51 17.87
CA PHE A 116 0.02 -13.76 17.19
C PHE A 116 -0.85 -14.69 16.33
N ARG A 117 -0.23 -15.56 15.53
CA ARG A 117 -0.98 -16.51 14.71
C ARG A 117 -1.85 -17.44 15.57
N ARG A 118 -1.31 -17.96 16.68
CA ARG A 118 -2.07 -18.78 17.64
C ARG A 118 -3.23 -18.00 18.27
N GLU A 119 -2.99 -16.77 18.72
CA GLU A 119 -4.00 -15.92 19.37
C GLU A 119 -5.10 -15.46 18.40
N ALA A 120 -4.74 -15.17 17.15
CA ALA A 120 -5.66 -14.74 16.10
C ALA A 120 -6.32 -15.92 15.35
N GLY A 121 -6.07 -17.17 15.77
CA GLY A 121 -6.59 -18.36 15.09
C GLY A 121 -6.10 -18.52 13.65
N CYS A 122 -4.96 -17.90 13.30
CA CYS A 122 -4.34 -18.05 11.99
C CYS A 122 -3.66 -19.42 11.85
N PRO A 123 -3.51 -19.90 10.61
CA PRO A 123 -2.76 -21.12 10.32
C PRO A 123 -1.32 -21.05 10.86
N PRO A 124 -0.80 -22.18 11.39
CA PRO A 124 0.59 -22.24 11.87
C PRO A 124 1.58 -21.92 10.74
N PRO A 125 2.84 -21.54 11.05
CA PRO A 125 3.85 -21.25 10.03
C PRO A 125 4.07 -22.34 8.98
N SER A 126 3.81 -23.60 9.35
CA SER A 126 3.91 -24.76 8.45
C SER A 126 2.75 -24.92 7.47
N GLU A 127 1.67 -24.18 7.64
CA GLU A 127 0.47 -24.32 6.82
C GLU A 127 0.34 -23.17 5.81
N PRO A 128 0.24 -23.47 4.49
CA PRO A 128 0.06 -22.45 3.47
C PRO A 128 -1.34 -21.84 3.55
N PHE A 129 -1.42 -20.52 3.36
CA PHE A 129 -2.68 -19.80 3.38
C PHE A 129 -2.74 -18.66 2.37
N VAL A 130 -3.96 -18.26 2.02
CA VAL A 130 -4.26 -17.06 1.25
C VAL A 130 -4.86 -16.02 2.19
N LEU A 131 -4.32 -14.80 2.13
CA LEU A 131 -4.86 -13.67 2.87
C LEU A 131 -5.90 -12.95 2.01
N MET A 132 -7.10 -12.75 2.53
CA MET A 132 -8.15 -11.97 1.89
C MET A 132 -8.48 -10.75 2.74
N THR A 133 -8.39 -9.57 2.15
CA THR A 133 -8.79 -8.32 2.81
C THR A 133 -9.64 -7.47 1.87
N VAL A 134 -10.94 -7.49 2.15
CA VAL A 134 -11.97 -6.82 1.37
C VAL A 134 -12.56 -5.68 2.20
N HIS A 135 -13.04 -4.64 1.51
CA HIS A 135 -13.63 -3.47 2.12
C HIS A 135 -14.33 -2.59 1.09
N ARG A 136 -15.51 -2.09 1.46
CA ARG A 136 -16.33 -1.11 0.78
C ARG A 136 -16.00 0.28 1.30
N GLN A 137 -14.95 0.90 0.77
CA GLN A 137 -14.58 2.25 1.21
C GLN A 137 -15.55 3.30 0.62
N GLY A 138 -16.33 3.99 1.46
CA GLY A 138 -17.42 4.88 1.03
C GLY A 138 -17.11 5.93 -0.06
N GLY A 139 -18.16 6.46 -0.70
CA GLY A 139 -18.11 7.51 -1.74
C GLY A 139 -17.63 7.06 -3.12
N ASN A 140 -16.55 6.28 -3.17
CA ASN A 140 -15.96 5.70 -4.39
C ASN A 140 -15.77 4.17 -4.24
N SER A 141 -16.66 3.51 -3.50
CA SER A 141 -16.45 2.13 -3.04
C SER A 141 -16.41 1.13 -4.18
N ILE A 142 -15.47 0.19 -4.08
CA ILE A 142 -15.52 -1.06 -4.83
C ILE A 142 -16.79 -1.81 -4.40
N PRO A 143 -17.73 -2.12 -5.33
CA PRO A 143 -18.90 -2.90 -4.98
C PRO A 143 -18.47 -4.34 -4.66
N LEU A 144 -18.66 -4.77 -3.41
CA LEU A 144 -18.32 -6.13 -3.00
C LEU A 144 -19.41 -7.12 -3.45
N ASP A 145 -18.98 -8.22 -4.04
CA ASP A 145 -19.80 -9.39 -4.35
C ASP A 145 -19.34 -10.54 -3.43
N PHE A 146 -20.00 -10.67 -2.28
CA PHE A 146 -19.63 -11.67 -1.28
C PHE A 146 -19.80 -13.10 -1.80
N ASP A 147 -20.78 -13.36 -2.66
CA ASP A 147 -20.96 -14.69 -3.25
C ASP A 147 -19.77 -15.09 -4.10
N ALA A 148 -19.27 -14.18 -4.94
CA ALA A 148 -18.07 -14.42 -5.74
C ALA A 148 -16.79 -14.51 -4.88
N ILE A 149 -16.65 -13.68 -3.85
CA ILE A 149 -15.53 -13.71 -2.90
C ILE A 149 -15.50 -15.04 -2.15
N PHE A 150 -16.65 -15.50 -1.65
CA PHE A 150 -16.77 -16.76 -0.92
C PHE A 150 -16.58 -17.97 -1.82
N LYS A 151 -17.08 -17.94 -3.05
CA LYS A 151 -16.78 -18.97 -4.06
C LYS A 151 -15.27 -19.07 -4.31
N ALA A 152 -14.57 -17.96 -4.44
CA ALA A 152 -13.12 -17.95 -4.60
C ALA A 152 -12.40 -18.47 -3.35
N ALA A 153 -12.87 -18.12 -2.15
CA ALA A 153 -12.32 -18.62 -0.90
C ALA A 153 -12.51 -20.15 -0.75
N ASP A 154 -13.69 -20.67 -1.11
CA ASP A 154 -13.95 -22.11 -1.12
C ASP A 154 -13.06 -22.84 -2.14
N ALA A 155 -12.90 -22.30 -3.36
CA ALA A 155 -11.99 -22.87 -4.36
C ALA A 155 -10.53 -22.89 -3.86
N VAL A 156 -10.07 -21.84 -3.18
CA VAL A 156 -8.74 -21.83 -2.54
C VAL A 156 -8.62 -22.92 -1.47
N ARG A 157 -9.66 -23.12 -0.64
CA ARG A 157 -9.68 -24.16 0.40
C ARG A 157 -9.57 -25.56 -0.19
N GLU A 158 -10.22 -25.80 -1.34
CA GLU A 158 -10.14 -27.06 -2.09
C GLU A 158 -8.71 -27.38 -2.58
N THR A 159 -7.85 -26.38 -2.74
CA THR A 159 -6.40 -26.59 -3.04
C THR A 159 -5.60 -27.10 -1.84
N GLY A 160 -6.23 -27.27 -0.69
CA GLY A 160 -5.57 -27.63 0.54
C GLY A 160 -4.78 -26.47 1.15
N ARG A 161 -5.27 -25.22 1.00
CA ARG A 161 -4.76 -24.03 1.69
C ARG A 161 -5.80 -23.49 2.66
N SER A 162 -5.33 -22.83 3.71
CA SER A 162 -6.22 -22.05 4.57
C SER A 162 -6.58 -20.71 3.92
N VAL A 163 -7.74 -20.16 4.27
CA VAL A 163 -8.13 -18.79 3.91
C VAL A 163 -8.27 -17.97 5.19
N VAL A 164 -7.56 -16.85 5.21
CA VAL A 164 -7.58 -15.91 6.34
C VAL A 164 -8.20 -14.60 5.86
N PHE A 165 -9.36 -14.26 6.38
CA PHE A 165 -9.98 -12.96 6.19
C PHE A 165 -9.56 -12.00 7.29
N VAL A 166 -9.31 -10.74 6.92
CA VAL A 166 -8.98 -9.70 7.89
C VAL A 166 -9.42 -8.29 7.46
N ASN A 167 -9.95 -7.55 8.43
CA ASN A 167 -10.31 -6.15 8.28
C ASN A 167 -9.20 -5.23 8.86
N PHE A 168 -8.64 -4.35 8.03
CA PHE A 168 -7.54 -3.46 8.44
C PHE A 168 -8.00 -2.20 9.21
N SER A 169 -9.26 -1.77 9.07
CA SER A 169 -9.78 -0.57 9.75
C SER A 169 -10.32 -0.86 11.16
N GLY A 170 -10.47 -2.14 11.52
CA GLY A 170 -11.32 -2.53 12.65
C GLY A 170 -12.80 -2.48 12.27
N HIS A 171 -13.67 -2.83 13.21
CA HIS A 171 -15.05 -3.22 12.95
C HIS A 171 -15.83 -2.31 12.01
N GLU A 172 -16.28 -2.88 10.89
CA GLU A 172 -17.33 -2.35 10.05
C GLU A 172 -18.45 -3.38 10.01
N GLU A 173 -19.49 -3.14 10.82
CA GLU A 173 -20.46 -4.15 11.24
C GLU A 173 -21.03 -4.98 10.08
N ALA A 174 -21.35 -4.34 8.95
CA ALA A 174 -22.00 -5.02 7.83
C ALA A 174 -21.10 -6.02 7.08
N GLU A 175 -19.79 -5.78 6.98
CA GLU A 175 -18.86 -6.70 6.28
C GLU A 175 -18.37 -7.78 7.22
N ASP A 176 -18.08 -7.38 8.45
CA ASP A 176 -17.57 -8.24 9.52
C ASP A 176 -18.52 -9.40 9.80
N ASP A 177 -19.83 -9.15 9.89
CA ASP A 177 -20.80 -10.19 10.19
C ASP A 177 -20.95 -11.17 9.03
N VAL A 178 -21.00 -10.69 7.79
CA VAL A 178 -21.12 -11.55 6.59
C VAL A 178 -19.89 -12.46 6.43
N ILE A 179 -18.69 -11.92 6.63
CA ILE A 179 -17.44 -12.71 6.56
C ILE A 179 -17.35 -13.67 7.76
N GLY A 180 -17.72 -13.22 8.96
CA GLY A 180 -17.72 -14.04 10.17
C GLY A 180 -18.66 -15.23 10.07
N ASP A 181 -19.89 -15.01 9.60
CA ASP A 181 -20.89 -16.05 9.37
C ASP A 181 -20.43 -17.06 8.31
N TRP A 182 -19.77 -16.60 7.25
CA TRP A 182 -19.15 -17.51 6.28
C TRP A 182 -18.00 -18.30 6.91
N ALA A 183 -17.11 -17.69 7.68
CA ALA A 183 -15.98 -18.42 8.26
C ALA A 183 -16.43 -19.42 9.34
N GLN A 184 -17.53 -19.16 10.04
CA GLN A 184 -18.01 -19.97 11.15
C GLN A 184 -18.32 -21.42 10.71
N GLY A 185 -17.68 -22.38 11.39
CA GLY A 185 -17.91 -23.81 11.17
C GLY A 185 -17.29 -24.38 9.89
N ARG A 186 -16.53 -23.58 9.14
CA ARG A 186 -15.80 -24.03 7.94
C ARG A 186 -14.37 -24.39 8.30
N ASP A 187 -13.94 -25.58 7.90
CA ASP A 187 -12.57 -26.03 8.09
C ASP A 187 -11.58 -25.15 7.29
N ARG A 188 -10.42 -24.80 7.85
CA ARG A 188 -9.39 -23.98 7.16
C ARG A 188 -9.87 -22.59 6.71
N ALA A 189 -10.86 -22.04 7.41
CA ALA A 189 -11.34 -20.68 7.21
C ALA A 189 -11.23 -19.92 8.53
N THR A 190 -10.49 -18.82 8.53
CA THR A 190 -10.34 -17.95 9.69
C THR A 190 -10.81 -16.55 9.33
N TYR A 191 -11.61 -15.95 10.21
CA TYR A 191 -11.87 -14.52 10.16
C TYR A 191 -11.30 -13.84 11.42
N ILE A 192 -10.39 -12.90 11.23
CA ILE A 192 -9.82 -12.09 12.31
C ILE A 192 -10.70 -10.86 12.48
N ARG A 193 -11.61 -10.91 13.44
CA ARG A 193 -12.57 -9.84 13.73
C ARG A 193 -11.91 -8.68 14.47
N GLU A 194 -10.92 -8.96 15.31
CA GLU A 194 -10.30 -7.97 16.16
C GLU A 194 -9.49 -6.95 15.35
N ARG A 195 -9.44 -5.72 15.85
CA ARG A 195 -8.55 -4.70 15.30
C ARG A 195 -7.09 -5.14 15.45
N ILE A 196 -6.47 -5.51 14.33
CA ILE A 196 -5.06 -5.86 14.31
C ILE A 196 -4.16 -4.65 14.05
N ARG A 197 -2.96 -4.70 14.62
CA ARG A 197 -1.95 -3.66 14.44
C ARG A 197 -1.33 -3.78 13.04
N VAL A 198 -0.86 -2.67 12.49
CA VAL A 198 -0.15 -2.61 11.19
C VAL A 198 0.97 -3.65 11.06
N ARG A 199 1.70 -3.91 12.15
CA ARG A 199 2.77 -4.94 12.15
C ARG A 199 2.23 -6.35 11.93
N SER A 200 1.12 -6.69 12.57
CA SER A 200 0.45 -7.98 12.40
C SER A 200 -0.13 -8.14 10.99
N ILE A 201 -0.69 -7.06 10.43
CA ILE A 201 -1.13 -7.02 9.03
C ILE A 201 0.04 -7.34 8.09
N ARG A 202 1.16 -6.65 8.28
CA ARG A 202 2.37 -6.87 7.48
C ARG A 202 2.84 -8.32 7.59
N GLU A 203 2.93 -8.87 8.80
CA GLU A 203 3.33 -10.26 9.04
C GLU A 203 2.44 -11.25 8.26
N LEU A 204 1.11 -11.09 8.36
CA LEU A 204 0.15 -11.91 7.60
C LEU A 204 0.37 -11.79 6.09
N ALA A 205 0.47 -10.57 5.57
CA ALA A 205 0.66 -10.35 4.14
C ALA A 205 1.98 -10.93 3.63
N THR A 206 3.06 -10.82 4.42
CA THR A 206 4.40 -11.35 4.05
C THR A 206 4.49 -12.87 4.12
N SER A 207 3.58 -13.50 4.86
CA SER A 207 3.58 -14.93 5.11
C SER A 207 2.59 -15.72 4.25
N ALA A 208 1.73 -15.02 3.52
CA ALA A 208 0.74 -15.64 2.67
C ALA A 208 1.38 -16.19 1.38
N ASP A 209 0.76 -17.21 0.80
CA ASP A 209 1.11 -17.66 -0.54
C ASP A 209 0.65 -16.68 -1.61
N LEU A 210 -0.52 -16.10 -1.39
CA LEU A 210 -1.21 -15.15 -2.26
C LEU A 210 -2.01 -14.18 -1.39
N VAL A 211 -2.13 -12.93 -1.82
CA VAL A 211 -3.03 -11.95 -1.20
C VAL A 211 -4.12 -11.54 -2.19
N VAL A 212 -5.37 -11.57 -1.75
CA VAL A 212 -6.50 -10.96 -2.48
C VAL A 212 -6.93 -9.72 -1.73
N SER A 213 -6.81 -8.54 -2.35
CA SER A 213 -7.05 -7.31 -1.60
C SER A 213 -7.68 -6.18 -2.40
N THR A 214 -8.80 -5.66 -1.90
CA THR A 214 -9.35 -4.36 -2.34
C THR A 214 -8.70 -3.18 -1.62
N ARG A 215 -7.85 -3.44 -0.60
CA ARG A 215 -7.18 -2.42 0.21
C ARG A 215 -5.75 -2.19 -0.27
N PHE A 216 -5.44 -0.95 -0.63
CA PHE A 216 -4.10 -0.58 -1.11
C PHE A 216 -2.94 -1.06 -0.24
N HIS A 217 -3.02 -0.85 1.08
CA HIS A 217 -1.93 -1.28 1.97
C HIS A 217 -1.79 -2.81 2.05
N GLY A 218 -2.86 -3.57 1.82
CA GLY A 218 -2.77 -5.05 1.76
C GLY A 218 -1.92 -5.49 0.58
N GLN A 219 -2.06 -4.78 -0.54
CA GLN A 219 -1.25 -4.98 -1.74
C GLN A 219 0.20 -4.58 -1.52
N VAL A 220 0.44 -3.37 -0.97
CA VAL A 220 1.79 -2.86 -0.71
C VAL A 220 2.58 -3.78 0.22
N PHE A 221 1.98 -4.23 1.34
CA PHE A 221 2.68 -5.13 2.27
C PHE A 221 3.06 -6.47 1.61
N ALA A 222 2.18 -7.03 0.79
CA ALA A 222 2.41 -8.30 0.10
C ALA A 222 3.48 -8.18 -0.98
N LEU A 223 3.36 -7.20 -1.87
CA LEU A 223 4.32 -6.97 -2.96
C LEU A 223 5.72 -6.70 -2.41
N HIS A 224 5.82 -5.92 -1.33
CA HIS A 224 7.09 -5.67 -0.68
C HIS A 224 7.79 -6.97 -0.21
N ALA A 225 7.01 -7.96 0.18
CA ALA A 225 7.49 -9.25 0.65
C ALA A 225 7.72 -10.27 -0.48
N GLY A 226 7.52 -9.89 -1.74
CA GLY A 226 7.58 -10.84 -2.85
C GLY A 226 6.33 -11.69 -3.01
N VAL A 227 5.24 -11.39 -2.31
CA VAL A 227 3.99 -12.16 -2.36
C VAL A 227 3.09 -11.59 -3.47
N PRO A 228 2.64 -12.43 -4.42
CA PRO A 228 1.75 -11.98 -5.49
C PRO A 228 0.39 -11.55 -4.95
N VAL A 229 -0.26 -10.65 -5.68
CA VAL A 229 -1.50 -10.02 -5.25
C VAL A 229 -2.53 -10.06 -6.37
N ILE A 230 -3.73 -10.55 -6.07
CA ILE A 230 -4.93 -10.30 -6.87
C ILE A 230 -5.56 -9.02 -6.35
N CYS A 231 -5.78 -8.07 -7.26
CA CYS A 231 -6.31 -6.75 -6.95
C CYS A 231 -7.68 -6.57 -7.61
N PRO A 232 -8.79 -6.86 -6.92
CA PRO A 232 -10.09 -6.36 -7.34
C PRO A 232 -10.12 -4.84 -7.18
N TYR A 233 -10.48 -4.12 -8.24
CA TYR A 233 -10.57 -2.66 -8.27
C TYR A 233 -11.78 -2.21 -9.09
N SER A 234 -12.25 -0.99 -8.85
CA SER A 234 -13.31 -0.34 -9.66
C SER A 234 -13.17 1.17 -9.58
N GLY A 235 -13.60 1.84 -10.65
CA GLY A 235 -13.57 3.30 -10.75
C GLY A 235 -12.17 3.89 -11.00
N THR A 236 -12.16 5.17 -11.34
CA THR A 236 -10.93 5.89 -11.71
C THR A 236 -9.93 5.99 -10.55
N TYR A 237 -10.43 6.20 -9.32
CA TYR A 237 -9.59 6.30 -8.13
C TYR A 237 -8.75 5.04 -7.90
N TYR A 238 -9.37 3.86 -7.83
CA TYR A 238 -8.63 2.61 -7.60
C TYR A 238 -7.89 2.12 -8.85
N ARG A 239 -8.27 2.57 -10.04
CA ARG A 239 -7.48 2.33 -11.25
C ARG A 239 -6.12 3.05 -11.15
N SER A 240 -6.11 4.34 -10.82
CA SER A 240 -4.87 5.10 -10.67
C SER A 240 -4.02 4.63 -9.48
N LYS A 241 -4.65 4.03 -8.46
CA LYS A 241 -3.99 3.63 -7.23
C LYS A 241 -3.55 2.16 -7.23
N SER A 242 -4.50 1.24 -7.31
CA SER A 242 -4.28 -0.18 -7.11
C SER A 242 -3.92 -0.91 -8.42
N PHE A 243 -4.63 -0.64 -9.52
CA PHE A 243 -4.28 -1.24 -10.81
C PHE A 243 -2.88 -0.79 -11.27
N ARG A 244 -2.56 0.50 -11.18
CA ARG A 244 -1.20 1.00 -11.49
C ARG A 244 -0.11 0.32 -10.67
N LEU A 245 -0.36 0.11 -9.38
CA LEU A 245 0.57 -0.65 -8.53
C LEU A 245 0.79 -2.07 -9.09
N GLN A 246 -0.25 -2.76 -9.58
CA GLN A 246 -0.06 -4.06 -10.25
C GLN A 246 0.81 -3.93 -11.51
N GLN A 247 0.62 -2.87 -12.32
CA GLN A 247 1.44 -2.65 -13.52
C GLN A 247 2.92 -2.46 -13.21
N GLU A 248 3.23 -1.67 -12.17
CA GLU A 248 4.62 -1.45 -11.76
C GLU A 248 5.34 -2.74 -11.35
N TRP A 249 4.57 -3.74 -10.90
CA TRP A 249 5.09 -5.03 -10.43
C TRP A 249 4.94 -6.16 -11.44
N GLY A 250 4.47 -5.87 -12.66
CA GLY A 250 4.27 -6.85 -13.73
C GLY A 250 3.15 -7.87 -13.43
N LEU A 251 2.14 -7.47 -12.66
CA LEU A 251 1.02 -8.29 -12.22
C LEU A 251 -0.32 -7.82 -12.82
N GLU A 252 -0.30 -7.12 -13.95
CA GLU A 252 -1.52 -6.66 -14.63
C GLU A 252 -2.57 -7.77 -14.85
N PRO A 253 -2.20 -9.01 -15.20
CA PRO A 253 -3.17 -10.10 -15.34
C PRO A 253 -3.91 -10.47 -14.05
N LEU A 254 -3.37 -10.10 -12.88
CA LEU A 254 -3.99 -10.34 -11.57
C LEU A 254 -4.85 -9.16 -11.09
N ALA A 255 -4.95 -8.08 -11.88
CA ALA A 255 -5.82 -6.96 -11.58
C ALA A 255 -7.22 -7.20 -12.16
N LEU A 256 -8.22 -7.31 -11.28
CA LEU A 256 -9.61 -7.62 -11.64
C LEU A 256 -10.44 -6.33 -11.63
N ASP A 257 -10.88 -5.88 -12.81
CA ASP A 257 -11.83 -4.79 -12.94
C ASP A 257 -13.24 -5.29 -12.57
N VAL A 258 -13.65 -5.07 -11.32
CA VAL A 258 -14.93 -5.62 -10.83
C VAL A 258 -16.14 -4.87 -11.37
N ALA A 259 -15.94 -3.74 -12.08
CA ALA A 259 -17.02 -3.14 -12.87
C ALA A 259 -17.47 -4.05 -14.02
N GLN A 260 -16.60 -4.98 -14.46
CA GLN A 260 -16.90 -6.02 -15.45
C GLN A 260 -17.40 -7.32 -14.80
N GLY A 261 -17.47 -7.36 -13.47
CA GLY A 261 -17.95 -8.49 -12.69
C GLY A 261 -16.86 -9.20 -11.90
N TRP A 262 -17.28 -9.95 -10.88
CA TRP A 262 -16.40 -10.72 -10.00
C TRP A 262 -16.24 -12.19 -10.41
N GLY A 263 -16.92 -12.62 -11.49
CA GLY A 263 -17.10 -14.03 -11.83
C GLY A 263 -15.81 -14.83 -12.05
N SER A 264 -14.72 -14.16 -12.45
CA SER A 264 -13.42 -14.78 -12.69
C SER A 264 -12.49 -14.82 -11.47
N LEU A 265 -12.91 -14.28 -10.31
CA LEU A 265 -12.03 -14.22 -9.12
C LEU A 265 -11.56 -15.61 -8.68
N SER A 266 -12.46 -16.60 -8.71
CA SER A 266 -12.12 -17.98 -8.36
C SER A 266 -11.03 -18.54 -9.28
N ASP A 267 -11.22 -18.42 -10.59
CA ASP A 267 -10.28 -18.93 -11.59
C ASP A 267 -8.92 -18.21 -11.47
N LEU A 268 -8.92 -16.89 -11.28
CA LEU A 268 -7.71 -16.11 -11.02
C LEU A 268 -6.95 -16.59 -9.77
N CYS A 269 -7.66 -16.91 -8.68
CA CYS A 269 -7.03 -17.47 -7.49
C CYS A 269 -6.36 -18.81 -7.77
N ILE A 270 -7.05 -19.73 -8.46
CA ILE A 270 -6.52 -21.06 -8.77
C ILE A 270 -5.33 -20.98 -9.74
N ASP A 271 -5.44 -20.16 -10.77
CA ASP A 271 -4.36 -19.93 -11.73
C ASP A 271 -3.14 -19.30 -11.04
N ALA A 272 -3.33 -18.31 -10.18
CA ALA A 272 -2.24 -17.69 -9.43
C ALA A 272 -1.57 -18.69 -8.48
N LEU A 273 -2.35 -19.51 -7.77
CA LEU A 273 -1.83 -20.54 -6.87
C LEU A 273 -1.04 -21.63 -7.63
N SER A 274 -1.46 -21.96 -8.85
CA SER A 274 -0.79 -22.93 -9.71
C SER A 274 0.53 -22.39 -10.29
N ASN A 275 0.66 -21.06 -10.42
CA ASN A 275 1.81 -20.37 -11.01
C ASN A 275 2.63 -19.56 -9.97
N LEU A 276 2.54 -19.91 -8.68
CA LEU A 276 3.16 -19.12 -7.60
C LEU A 276 4.65 -18.86 -7.77
N ALA A 277 5.41 -19.87 -8.22
CA ALA A 277 6.86 -19.72 -8.38
C ALA A 277 7.20 -18.65 -9.43
N ASP A 278 6.50 -18.67 -10.57
CA ASP A 278 6.70 -17.72 -11.65
C ASP A 278 6.24 -16.32 -11.25
N LEU A 279 5.08 -16.22 -10.58
CA LEU A 279 4.58 -14.94 -10.07
C LEU A 279 5.53 -14.33 -9.04
N ARG A 280 6.04 -15.11 -8.08
CA ARG A 280 7.05 -14.64 -7.12
C ARG A 280 8.32 -14.17 -7.81
N SER A 281 8.76 -14.88 -8.85
CA SER A 281 9.89 -14.46 -9.68
C SER A 281 9.60 -13.13 -10.40
N THR A 282 8.39 -12.95 -10.92
CA THR A 282 7.94 -11.69 -11.54
C THR A 282 7.96 -10.52 -10.54
N VAL A 283 7.40 -10.72 -9.35
CA VAL A 283 7.41 -9.70 -8.28
C VAL A 283 8.85 -9.36 -7.89
N ALA A 284 9.73 -10.36 -7.73
CA ALA A 284 11.13 -10.13 -7.40
C ALA A 284 11.89 -9.35 -8.49
N ARG A 285 11.61 -9.61 -9.78
CA ARG A 285 12.24 -8.88 -10.91
C ARG A 285 11.80 -7.42 -11.01
N HIS A 286 10.55 -7.14 -10.66
CA HIS A 286 9.98 -5.79 -10.71
C HIS A 286 10.07 -5.06 -9.38
N ARG A 287 10.53 -5.73 -8.31
CA ARG A 287 10.79 -5.09 -7.03
C ARG A 287 11.68 -3.88 -7.29
N PRO A 288 11.22 -2.66 -6.95
CA PRO A 288 12.04 -1.47 -7.09
C PRO A 288 13.39 -1.73 -6.42
N PRO A 289 14.53 -1.39 -7.05
CA PRO A 289 15.84 -1.61 -6.46
C PRO A 289 15.79 -1.07 -5.05
N GLU A 290 16.09 -1.94 -4.08
CA GLU A 290 15.82 -1.70 -2.66
C GLU A 290 16.11 -0.24 -2.33
N VAL A 291 15.06 0.51 -1.97
CA VAL A 291 15.29 1.71 -1.14
C VAL A 291 15.55 1.19 0.27
N GLY A 292 16.56 0.34 0.41
CA GLY A 292 17.07 -0.15 1.67
C GLY A 292 17.67 1.05 2.39
N GLY A 293 16.91 1.60 3.33
CA GLY A 293 17.28 2.83 4.01
C GLY A 293 16.08 3.62 4.47
N LEU A 294 16.36 4.72 5.15
CA LEU A 294 15.34 5.71 5.51
C LEU A 294 14.95 6.47 4.23
N ASN A 295 13.69 6.94 4.18
CA ASN A 295 13.27 7.97 3.22
C ASN A 295 14.40 9.03 3.10
N PRO A 296 14.83 9.46 1.89
CA PRO A 296 16.00 10.31 1.70
C PRO A 296 16.01 11.56 2.61
N PHE A 297 14.82 12.15 2.83
CA PHE A 297 14.66 13.24 3.80
C PHE A 297 15.02 12.81 5.22
N VAL A 298 14.46 11.69 5.68
CA VAL A 298 14.71 11.14 7.03
C VAL A 298 16.17 10.71 7.19
N ALA A 299 16.78 10.11 6.15
CA ALA A 299 18.21 9.77 6.14
C ALA A 299 19.07 11.02 6.33
N SER A 300 18.78 12.08 5.56
CA SER A 300 19.52 13.35 5.61
C SER A 300 19.43 14.03 6.99
N ARG A 301 18.25 14.00 7.63
CA ARG A 301 18.04 14.59 8.96
C ARG A 301 18.68 13.81 10.09
N LEU A 302 18.78 12.49 9.94
CA LEU A 302 19.45 11.63 10.92
C LEU A 302 20.97 11.58 10.75
N GLY A 303 21.53 12.35 9.80
CA GLY A 303 22.97 12.32 9.50
C GLY A 303 23.45 10.93 9.06
N ARG A 304 22.54 10.07 8.60
CA ARG A 304 22.87 8.73 8.14
C ARG A 304 23.19 8.84 6.66
N PRO A 305 24.34 8.32 6.20
CA PRO A 305 24.61 8.27 4.77
C PRO A 305 23.47 7.52 4.10
N HIS A 306 22.84 8.15 3.11
CA HIS A 306 21.98 7.43 2.20
C HIS A 306 22.88 6.38 1.54
N ALA A 307 22.63 5.10 1.81
CA ALA A 307 23.24 4.04 1.03
C ALA A 307 22.66 4.20 -0.37
N MET A 308 23.32 5.01 -1.21
CA MET A 308 23.06 4.98 -2.63
C MET A 308 23.41 3.56 -3.06
N SER A 309 22.37 2.74 -3.24
CA SER A 309 22.46 1.54 -4.05
C SER A 309 23.02 2.02 -5.38
N ALA A 310 24.32 1.81 -5.58
CA ALA A 310 24.94 2.02 -6.86
C ALA A 310 24.23 1.08 -7.82
N SER A 311 23.36 1.61 -8.66
CA SER A 311 22.95 0.92 -9.86
C SER A 311 24.21 0.79 -10.72
N ALA A 312 24.94 -0.31 -10.50
CA ALA A 312 25.98 -0.74 -11.40
C ALA A 312 25.31 -0.87 -12.77
N THR A 313 25.72 0.03 -13.66
CA THR A 313 25.76 -0.11 -15.10
C THR A 313 25.52 -1.56 -15.54
N ARG A 314 24.36 -1.81 -16.17
CA ARG A 314 24.23 -2.95 -17.08
C ARG A 314 25.20 -2.70 -18.23
N GLU A 315 26.41 -3.24 -18.09
CA GLU A 315 27.33 -3.37 -19.20
C GLU A 315 26.66 -4.18 -20.31
N SER A 316 26.84 -3.68 -21.52
CA SER A 316 26.45 -4.26 -22.79
C SER A 316 26.81 -5.74 -22.88
N VAL A 317 25.83 -6.58 -23.19
CA VAL A 317 26.06 -7.91 -23.78
C VAL A 317 26.74 -7.69 -25.14
N PRO A 318 27.96 -8.18 -25.38
CA PRO A 318 28.50 -8.19 -26.73
C PRO A 318 27.80 -9.30 -27.50
N HIS A 319 27.10 -8.92 -28.58
CA HIS A 319 26.76 -9.86 -29.63
C HIS A 319 28.05 -10.37 -30.28
N ARG A 320 28.35 -11.65 -30.08
CA ARG A 320 28.93 -12.56 -31.08
C ARG A 320 28.80 -14.00 -30.62
#